data_AF-A0A5E5APY6-F1
#
_entry.id   AF-A0A5E5APY6-F1
#
_cell.length_a   1.000
_cell.length_b   1.000
_cell.length_c   1.000
_cell.angle_alpha   90.00
_cell.angle_beta   90.00
_cell.angle_gamma   90.00
#
_symmetry.space_group_name_H-M   'P 1'
#
loop_
_entity.id
_entity.type
_entity.pdbx_description
1 polymer ?
#
loop_
_entity_poly.entity_id
_entity_poly.type
_entity_poly.pdbx_seq_one_letter_code
_entity_poly.pdbx_strand_id
1 'polypeptide(L)'
;MRKSDECRTESAQAWFGVFERVSGGSPRLIARTFAPIETPTDWVDSDIDVPHADDDDAVLPDNWLRFDLAAFRIKDDEPAFGVRAGWSDGYAGGSASFEALYLFRIDSNELKVVFAAPMMYFEMIAGDWNPDGTRNHDMYDASNVLNVLAAKTEGFHDLQLRQRKGAWRKTYRWSEHDGRYLPK
;
A
#
# COMPACT_ATOMS: atom_id res chain seq x y z
N MET A 1 0.36 -27.74 1.39
CA MET A 1 0.03 -27.12 0.09
C MET A 1 -0.78 -25.86 0.39
N ARG A 2 -0.12 -24.69 0.47
CA ARG A 2 -0.85 -23.41 0.62
C ARG A 2 -1.62 -23.19 -0.69
N LYS A 3 -2.91 -22.86 -0.61
CA LYS A 3 -3.58 -22.24 -1.75
C LYS A 3 -2.76 -21.00 -2.10
N SER A 4 -2.35 -20.87 -3.36
CA SER A 4 -1.84 -19.60 -3.87
C SER A 4 -2.88 -18.53 -3.52
N ASP A 5 -2.45 -17.41 -2.94
CA ASP A 5 -3.33 -16.25 -2.78
C ASP A 5 -3.76 -15.81 -4.19
N GLU A 6 -4.99 -16.14 -4.57
CA GLU A 6 -5.51 -16.01 -5.95
C GLU A 6 -5.54 -14.55 -6.45
N CYS A 7 -5.23 -13.56 -5.60
CA CYS A 7 -5.15 -12.15 -5.95
C CYS A 7 -3.72 -11.59 -6.07
N ARG A 8 -2.67 -12.39 -5.80
CA ARG A 8 -1.28 -11.91 -5.90
C ARG A 8 -0.78 -11.95 -7.35
N THR A 9 -0.20 -10.85 -7.83
CA THR A 9 0.51 -10.83 -9.13
C THR A 9 1.93 -11.37 -9.00
N GLU A 10 2.47 -11.91 -10.08
CA GLU A 10 3.88 -12.36 -10.15
C GLU A 10 4.84 -11.23 -10.57
N SER A 11 4.31 -10.03 -10.86
CA SER A 11 5.10 -8.88 -11.30
C SER A 11 4.56 -7.55 -10.77
N ALA A 12 5.45 -6.56 -10.78
CA ALA A 12 5.21 -5.16 -10.45
C ALA A 12 4.25 -4.47 -11.43
N GLN A 13 4.31 -4.85 -12.73
CA GLN A 13 3.50 -4.22 -13.77
C GLN A 13 2.04 -4.62 -13.63
N ALA A 14 1.21 -3.64 -13.27
CA ALA A 14 -0.23 -3.84 -13.16
C ALA A 14 -1.02 -2.72 -13.83
N TRP A 15 -2.19 -3.11 -14.32
CA TRP A 15 -3.25 -2.24 -14.81
C TRP A 15 -4.50 -2.52 -14.01
N PHE A 16 -5.26 -1.46 -13.71
CA PHE A 16 -6.54 -1.59 -13.02
C PHE A 16 -7.67 -1.11 -13.91
N GLY A 17 -8.84 -1.73 -13.76
CA GLY A 17 -10.06 -1.37 -14.44
C GLY A 17 -11.25 -1.51 -13.50
N VAL A 18 -12.12 -0.50 -13.46
CA VAL A 18 -13.38 -0.53 -12.72
C VAL A 18 -14.52 -0.74 -13.70
N PHE A 19 -15.36 -1.72 -13.39
CA PHE A 19 -16.53 -2.06 -14.17
C PHE A 19 -17.78 -1.81 -13.34
N GLU A 20 -18.74 -1.12 -13.94
CA GLU A 20 -20.10 -1.05 -13.42
C GLU A 20 -20.85 -2.31 -13.82
N ARG A 21 -21.64 -2.86 -12.89
CA ARG A 21 -22.55 -3.97 -13.17
C ARG A 21 -23.95 -3.64 -12.68
N VAL A 22 -24.84 -3.37 -13.63
CA VAL A 22 -26.29 -3.28 -13.38
C VAL A 22 -26.87 -4.71 -13.36
N SER A 23 -27.86 -4.96 -12.49
CA SER A 23 -28.49 -6.28 -12.37
C SER A 23 -28.95 -6.81 -13.74
N GLY A 24 -28.56 -8.04 -14.08
CA GLY A 24 -28.89 -8.68 -15.35
C GLY A 24 -28.14 -8.18 -16.59
N GLY A 25 -27.32 -7.13 -16.47
CA GLY A 25 -26.53 -6.58 -17.58
C GLY A 25 -25.10 -7.13 -17.66
N SER A 26 -24.45 -6.94 -18.81
CA SER A 26 -23.02 -7.17 -18.99
C SER A 26 -22.21 -6.09 -18.26
N PRO A 27 -21.05 -6.43 -17.67
CA PRO A 27 -20.16 -5.42 -17.08
C PRO A 27 -19.74 -4.36 -18.10
N ARG A 28 -19.75 -3.09 -17.68
CA ARG A 28 -19.32 -1.94 -18.49
C ARG A 28 -18.10 -1.30 -17.85
N LEU A 29 -17.01 -1.18 -18.60
CA LEU A 29 -15.83 -0.46 -18.12
C LEU A 29 -16.17 1.02 -17.93
N ILE A 30 -15.93 1.55 -16.73
CA ILE A 30 -16.17 2.97 -16.41
C ILE A 30 -14.88 3.75 -16.20
N ALA A 31 -13.81 3.10 -15.75
CA ALA A 31 -12.50 3.73 -15.60
C ALA A 31 -11.37 2.69 -15.68
N ARG A 32 -10.18 3.11 -16.11
CA ARG A 32 -8.97 2.27 -16.10
C ARG A 32 -7.70 3.08 -15.92
N THR A 33 -6.62 2.42 -15.60
CA THR A 33 -5.27 2.98 -15.80
C THR A 33 -4.95 2.90 -17.30
N PHE A 34 -4.36 3.96 -17.86
CA PHE A 34 -3.95 3.96 -19.27
C PHE A 34 -2.53 3.42 -19.49
N ALA A 35 -1.73 3.41 -18.43
CA ALA A 35 -0.37 2.88 -18.38
C ALA A 35 -0.24 1.93 -17.17
N PRO A 36 0.87 1.17 -17.07
CA PRO A 36 1.22 0.50 -15.82
C PRO A 36 1.27 1.49 -14.66
N ILE A 37 1.04 1.02 -13.44
CA ILE A 37 1.26 1.84 -12.26
C ILE A 37 2.75 2.07 -12.05
N GLU A 38 3.16 3.33 -12.08
CA GLU A 38 4.55 3.78 -11.88
C GLU A 38 4.71 4.66 -10.63
N THR A 39 3.70 4.73 -9.76
CA THR A 39 3.79 5.48 -8.51
C THR A 39 4.56 4.69 -7.45
N PRO A 40 5.74 5.15 -7.01
CA PRO A 40 6.46 4.49 -5.92
C PRO A 40 5.77 4.71 -4.58
N THR A 41 6.08 3.86 -3.61
CA THR A 41 5.79 4.12 -2.19
C THR A 41 6.99 4.83 -1.59
N ASP A 42 6.75 5.97 -0.93
CA ASP A 42 7.76 6.72 -0.18
C ASP A 42 7.84 6.19 1.26
N TRP A 43 9.05 5.81 1.68
CA TRP A 43 9.33 5.24 3.01
C TRP A 43 10.06 6.21 3.96
N VAL A 44 10.58 7.35 3.47
CA VAL A 44 11.50 8.25 4.21
C VAL A 44 10.94 8.73 5.55
N ASP A 45 9.64 9.00 5.59
CA ASP A 45 8.96 9.57 6.75
C ASP A 45 8.15 8.52 7.54
N SER A 46 8.36 7.22 7.30
CA SER A 46 7.60 6.12 7.90
C SER A 46 8.18 5.65 9.24
N ASP A 47 7.35 4.99 10.06
CA ASP A 47 7.76 4.21 11.23
C ASP A 47 8.08 2.74 10.88
N ILE A 48 8.15 2.44 9.58
CA ILE A 48 8.39 1.12 9.01
C ILE A 48 9.70 1.18 8.22
N ASP A 49 10.56 0.18 8.41
CA ASP A 49 11.81 0.04 7.67
C ASP A 49 11.56 -0.07 6.15
N VAL A 50 12.51 0.43 5.36
CA VAL A 50 12.41 0.49 3.90
C VAL A 50 12.74 -0.89 3.28
N PRO A 51 11.94 -1.40 2.32
CA PRO A 51 12.33 -2.57 1.52
C PRO A 51 13.54 -2.25 0.65
N HIS A 52 14.36 -3.26 0.36
CA HIS A 52 15.56 -3.09 -0.47
C HIS A 52 16.46 -1.94 0.02
N ALA A 53 16.79 -1.93 1.32
CA ALA A 53 17.46 -0.79 1.99
C ALA A 53 18.80 -0.29 1.39
N ASP A 54 19.33 -0.97 0.37
CA ASP A 54 20.50 -0.53 -0.42
C ASP A 54 20.12 0.35 -1.66
N ASP A 55 18.82 0.49 -1.97
CA ASP A 55 18.27 1.21 -3.13
C ASP A 55 17.65 2.59 -2.75
N ASP A 56 16.94 3.23 -3.68
CA ASP A 56 16.21 4.50 -3.46
C ASP A 56 15.09 4.36 -2.42
N ASP A 57 14.85 5.39 -1.59
CA ASP A 57 13.78 5.37 -0.57
C ASP A 57 12.34 5.37 -1.13
N ALA A 58 12.17 5.55 -2.44
CA ALA A 58 10.90 5.54 -3.14
C ALA A 58 10.84 4.36 -4.12
N VAL A 59 10.22 3.27 -3.70
CA VAL A 59 10.32 1.96 -4.38
C VAL A 59 8.99 1.56 -5.01
N LEU A 60 9.03 0.98 -6.22
CA LEU A 60 7.88 0.30 -6.84
C LEU A 60 7.68 -1.09 -6.25
N PRO A 61 6.44 -1.59 -6.13
CA PRO A 61 6.18 -2.91 -5.55
C PRO A 61 6.66 -4.06 -6.43
N ASP A 62 7.18 -5.13 -5.81
CA ASP A 62 7.47 -6.39 -6.51
C ASP A 62 6.21 -7.03 -7.08
N ASN A 63 5.08 -6.87 -6.37
CA ASN A 63 3.81 -7.49 -6.68
C ASN A 63 2.62 -6.76 -6.03
N TRP A 64 1.44 -6.99 -6.59
CA TRP A 64 0.16 -6.56 -6.05
C TRP A 64 -0.49 -7.74 -5.35
N LEU A 65 -1.01 -7.55 -4.14
CA LEU A 65 -1.39 -8.63 -3.23
C LEU A 65 -2.90 -8.91 -3.24
N ARG A 66 -3.71 -7.88 -3.00
CA ARG A 66 -5.15 -7.98 -2.80
C ARG A 66 -5.83 -6.63 -2.82
N PHE A 67 -7.12 -6.60 -3.13
CA PHE A 67 -7.95 -5.42 -2.85
C PHE A 67 -8.09 -5.21 -1.34
N ASP A 68 -8.03 -3.95 -0.91
CA ASP A 68 -8.43 -3.54 0.42
C ASP A 68 -9.91 -3.13 0.37
N LEU A 69 -10.74 -3.87 1.11
CA LEU A 69 -12.20 -3.73 1.07
C LEU A 69 -12.73 -2.66 2.03
N ALA A 70 -11.85 -1.88 2.67
CA ALA A 70 -12.28 -0.73 3.46
C ALA A 70 -12.92 0.35 2.56
N ALA A 71 -13.99 0.96 3.04
CA ALA A 71 -14.68 2.03 2.35
C ALA A 71 -13.96 3.37 2.57
N PHE A 72 -12.96 3.67 1.73
CA PHE A 72 -12.21 4.93 1.81
C PHE A 72 -13.01 6.09 1.20
N ARG A 73 -13.85 6.74 2.02
CA ARG A 73 -14.59 7.95 1.61
C ARG A 73 -13.68 9.18 1.66
N ILE A 74 -12.83 9.33 0.66
CA ILE A 74 -11.89 10.46 0.54
C ILE A 74 -12.60 11.79 0.28
N LYS A 75 -13.85 11.73 -0.19
CA LYS A 75 -14.80 12.85 -0.30
C LYS A 75 -16.19 12.34 0.09
N ASP A 76 -17.13 13.22 0.43
CA ASP A 76 -18.45 12.81 0.96
C ASP A 76 -19.26 11.93 0.01
N ASP A 77 -19.12 12.18 -1.29
CA ASP A 77 -19.84 11.53 -2.38
C ASP A 77 -18.94 10.65 -3.25
N GLU A 78 -17.66 10.52 -2.89
CA GLU A 78 -16.66 9.89 -3.74
C GLU A 78 -15.80 8.87 -2.96
N PRO A 79 -15.99 7.56 -3.22
CA PRO A 79 -15.11 6.55 -2.66
C PRO A 79 -13.82 6.44 -3.48
N ALA A 80 -12.72 6.19 -2.78
CA ALA A 80 -11.54 5.54 -3.34
C ALA A 80 -11.60 4.04 -3.01
N PHE A 81 -10.91 3.22 -3.81
CA PHE A 81 -10.67 1.82 -3.47
C PHE A 81 -9.19 1.59 -3.22
N GLY A 82 -8.90 0.65 -2.32
CA GLY A 82 -7.54 0.32 -1.92
C GLY A 82 -7.03 -0.94 -2.60
N VAL A 83 -5.73 -0.97 -2.88
CA VAL A 83 -5.00 -2.18 -3.26
C VAL A 83 -3.74 -2.28 -2.40
N ARG A 84 -3.48 -3.49 -1.90
CA ARG A 84 -2.25 -3.81 -1.18
C ARG A 84 -1.16 -4.21 -2.15
N ALA A 85 0.01 -3.63 -2.01
CA ALA A 85 1.20 -3.95 -2.77
C ALA A 85 2.27 -4.51 -1.84
N GLY A 86 3.21 -5.32 -2.34
CA GLY A 86 4.16 -6.03 -1.51
C GLY A 86 5.57 -6.08 -2.07
N TRP A 87 6.52 -6.19 -1.15
CA TRP A 87 7.95 -6.41 -1.38
C TRP A 87 8.43 -7.59 -0.55
N SER A 88 9.50 -8.23 -0.99
CA SER A 88 10.19 -9.25 -0.20
C SER A 88 11.69 -9.21 -0.37
N ASP A 89 12.40 -9.21 0.77
CA ASP A 89 13.86 -9.34 0.81
C ASP A 89 14.25 -10.71 1.35
N GLY A 90 15.21 -11.35 0.68
CA GLY A 90 15.79 -12.61 1.11
C GLY A 90 17.27 -12.44 1.41
N TYR A 91 17.71 -12.93 2.57
CA TYR A 91 19.11 -12.89 2.97
C TYR A 91 19.51 -14.14 3.76
N ALA A 92 20.80 -14.28 4.06
CA ALA A 92 21.35 -15.52 4.60
C ALA A 92 20.81 -15.86 6.00
N GLY A 93 19.82 -16.76 6.04
CA GLY A 93 19.16 -17.22 7.26
C GLY A 93 17.96 -16.39 7.68
N GLY A 94 17.43 -15.53 6.80
CA GLY A 94 16.31 -14.67 7.13
C GLY A 94 15.61 -14.07 5.92
N SER A 95 14.56 -13.30 6.18
CA SER A 95 13.78 -12.63 5.15
C SER A 95 12.99 -11.48 5.73
N ALA A 96 12.69 -10.48 4.90
CA ALA A 96 11.71 -9.45 5.20
C ALA A 96 10.56 -9.46 4.19
N SER A 97 9.39 -9.02 4.64
CA SER A 97 8.22 -8.81 3.81
C SER A 97 7.54 -7.50 4.19
N PHE A 98 7.15 -6.72 3.19
CA PHE A 98 6.60 -5.38 3.38
C PHE A 98 5.27 -5.29 2.63
N GLU A 99 4.34 -4.49 3.14
CA GLU A 99 3.14 -4.12 2.40
C GLU A 99 2.89 -2.61 2.44
N ALA A 100 2.35 -2.08 1.36
CA ALA A 100 1.85 -0.72 1.24
C ALA A 100 0.36 -0.72 0.85
N LEU A 101 -0.31 0.41 1.05
CA LEU A 101 -1.67 0.66 0.57
C LEU A 101 -1.63 1.74 -0.49
N TYR A 102 -2.20 1.42 -1.65
CA TYR A 102 -2.45 2.34 -2.74
C TYR A 102 -3.95 2.66 -2.79
N LEU A 103 -4.32 3.95 -2.78
CA LEU A 103 -5.68 4.38 -3.03
C LEU A 103 -5.84 4.89 -4.45
N PHE A 104 -6.90 4.44 -5.10
CA PHE A 104 -7.27 4.83 -6.45
C PHE A 104 -8.56 5.63 -6.47
N ARG A 105 -8.54 6.73 -7.21
CA ARG A 105 -9.70 7.59 -7.48
C ARG A 105 -10.12 7.44 -8.95
N ILE A 106 -11.42 7.44 -9.21
CA ILE A 106 -11.94 7.59 -10.57
C ILE A 106 -11.96 9.07 -10.91
N ASP A 107 -11.18 9.44 -11.92
CA ASP A 107 -11.20 10.78 -12.52
C ASP A 107 -11.69 10.67 -13.96
N SER A 108 -12.97 10.98 -14.18
CA SER A 108 -13.66 10.76 -15.44
C SER A 108 -13.62 9.28 -15.88
N ASN A 109 -12.76 8.93 -16.83
CA ASN A 109 -12.55 7.56 -17.33
C ASN A 109 -11.18 6.98 -16.96
N GLU A 110 -10.41 7.70 -16.14
CA GLU A 110 -9.07 7.33 -15.70
C GLU A 110 -9.09 6.90 -14.23
N LEU A 111 -8.28 5.90 -13.89
CA LEU A 111 -7.95 5.56 -12.52
C LEU A 111 -6.60 6.16 -12.16
N LYS A 112 -6.60 7.03 -11.16
CA LYS A 112 -5.38 7.70 -10.67
C LYS A 112 -5.03 7.21 -9.28
N VAL A 113 -3.75 6.90 -9.06
CA VAL A 113 -3.22 6.71 -7.71
C VAL A 113 -3.20 8.07 -7.03
N VAL A 114 -3.93 8.18 -5.92
CA VAL A 114 -4.02 9.44 -5.16
C VAL A 114 -3.31 9.37 -3.81
N PHE A 115 -2.92 8.18 -3.36
CA PHE A 115 -2.18 7.97 -2.14
C PHE A 115 -1.45 6.62 -2.22
N ALA A 116 -0.22 6.57 -1.76
CA ALA A 116 0.56 5.35 -1.56
C ALA A 116 1.35 5.50 -0.27
N ALA A 117 1.26 4.54 0.66
CA ALA A 117 2.02 4.61 1.90
C ALA A 117 2.32 3.22 2.51
N PRO A 118 3.43 3.12 3.28
CA PRO A 118 3.79 1.93 4.04
C PRO A 118 2.72 1.52 5.04
N MET A 119 2.38 0.23 5.06
CA MET A 119 1.32 -0.29 5.92
C MET A 119 1.77 -1.35 6.90
N MET A 120 2.73 -2.18 6.54
CA MET A 120 3.33 -3.12 7.49
C MET A 120 4.68 -3.61 6.99
N TYR A 121 5.48 -4.09 7.94
CA TYR A 121 6.57 -4.97 7.64
C TYR A 121 6.64 -6.10 8.66
N PHE A 122 7.33 -7.16 8.24
CA PHE A 122 7.77 -8.23 9.08
C PHE A 122 9.18 -8.60 8.64
N GLU A 123 10.10 -8.64 9.58
CA GLU A 123 11.50 -8.96 9.35
C GLU A 123 11.95 -10.07 10.29
N MET A 124 12.74 -11.00 9.77
CA MET A 124 13.37 -12.07 10.52
C MET A 124 14.85 -12.10 10.21
N ILE A 125 15.67 -11.67 11.17
CA ILE A 125 17.13 -11.59 11.04
C ILE A 125 17.78 -12.78 11.75
N ALA A 126 18.71 -13.44 11.06
CA ALA A 126 19.43 -14.59 11.58
C ALA A 126 20.47 -14.18 12.64
N GLY A 127 20.29 -14.64 13.87
CA GLY A 127 21.22 -14.41 14.99
C GLY A 127 22.29 -15.49 15.11
N ASP A 128 22.78 -15.67 16.34
CA ASP A 128 23.86 -16.61 16.66
C ASP A 128 23.48 -18.08 16.48
N TRP A 129 24.49 -18.90 16.16
CA TRP A 129 24.38 -20.37 16.17
C TRP A 129 24.48 -20.91 17.60
N ASN A 130 23.61 -21.85 17.92
CA ASN A 130 23.63 -22.58 19.17
C ASN A 130 24.49 -23.85 19.06
N PRO A 131 25.06 -24.37 20.17
CA PRO A 131 25.88 -25.59 20.17
C PRO A 131 25.15 -26.86 19.69
N ASP A 132 23.82 -26.86 19.69
CA ASP A 132 22.98 -27.96 19.20
C ASP A 132 22.72 -27.92 17.68
N GLY A 133 23.32 -26.94 16.99
CA GLY A 133 23.15 -26.74 15.55
C GLY A 133 21.88 -25.98 15.15
N THR A 134 21.11 -25.45 16.12
CA THR A 134 20.02 -24.51 15.84
C THR A 134 20.55 -23.07 15.73
N ARG A 135 19.74 -22.15 15.21
CA ARG A 135 20.10 -20.73 15.05
C ARG A 135 19.02 -19.83 15.65
N ASN A 136 19.45 -18.81 16.39
CA ASN A 136 18.55 -17.78 16.92
C ASN A 136 18.06 -16.87 15.80
N HIS A 137 16.92 -16.23 16.01
CA HIS A 137 16.37 -15.24 15.09
C HIS A 137 15.79 -14.07 15.88
N ASP A 138 16.10 -12.87 15.42
CA ASP A 138 15.45 -11.64 15.88
C ASP A 138 14.32 -11.31 14.92
N MET A 139 13.15 -11.00 15.47
CA MET A 139 11.94 -10.74 14.70
C MET A 139 11.47 -9.31 14.96
N TYR A 140 11.23 -8.56 13.89
CA TYR A 140 10.76 -7.18 13.94
C TYR A 140 9.45 -7.07 13.14
N ASP A 141 8.50 -6.31 13.67
CA ASP A 141 7.25 -6.02 12.99
C ASP A 141 6.72 -4.64 13.36
N ALA A 142 6.15 -3.96 12.38
CA ALA A 142 5.28 -2.80 12.61
C ALA A 142 4.12 -2.81 11.64
N SER A 143 3.04 -2.12 12.02
CA SER A 143 1.86 -1.99 11.18
C SER A 143 1.17 -0.65 11.43
N ASN A 144 0.64 -0.10 10.34
CA ASN A 144 -0.09 1.14 10.30
C ASN A 144 -1.59 0.92 10.04
N VAL A 145 -2.37 1.92 10.43
CA VAL A 145 -3.79 2.06 10.12
C VAL A 145 -3.97 3.41 9.43
N LEU A 146 -4.71 3.42 8.33
CA LEU A 146 -5.12 4.65 7.65
C LEU A 146 -6.48 5.10 8.18
N ASN A 147 -6.54 6.30 8.74
CA ASN A 147 -7.77 6.95 9.17
C ASN A 147 -8.16 8.04 8.18
N VAL A 148 -9.45 8.08 7.84
CA VAL A 148 -10.06 9.23 7.15
C VAL A 148 -10.57 10.18 8.23
N LEU A 149 -10.03 11.40 8.27
CA LEU A 149 -10.38 12.40 9.27
C LEU A 149 -11.62 13.20 8.87
N ALA A 150 -12.28 13.82 9.84
CA ALA A 150 -13.39 14.75 9.55
C ALA A 150 -12.92 16.11 9.00
N ALA A 151 -11.66 16.47 9.26
CA ALA A 151 -11.06 17.69 8.71
C ALA A 151 -10.90 17.54 7.19
N LYS A 152 -11.05 18.65 6.46
CA LYS A 152 -10.99 18.66 5.00
C LYS A 152 -10.03 19.72 4.48
N THR A 153 -9.37 19.40 3.38
CA THR A 153 -8.56 20.31 2.57
C THR A 153 -9.06 20.23 1.12
N GLU A 154 -9.43 21.37 0.53
CA GLU A 154 -9.99 21.45 -0.83
C GLU A 154 -11.16 20.47 -1.08
N GLY A 155 -12.01 20.27 -0.06
CA GLY A 155 -13.18 19.39 -0.14
C GLY A 155 -12.91 17.90 0.06
N PHE A 156 -11.65 17.48 0.14
CA PHE A 156 -11.25 16.11 0.46
C PHE A 156 -10.96 15.94 1.95
N HIS A 157 -11.32 14.79 2.51
CA HIS A 157 -11.02 14.45 3.90
C HIS A 157 -9.52 14.24 4.08
N ASP A 158 -8.92 14.88 5.08
CA ASP A 158 -7.52 14.67 5.43
C ASP A 158 -7.30 13.20 5.82
N LEU A 159 -6.16 12.63 5.43
CA LEU A 159 -5.80 11.26 5.79
C LEU A 159 -4.79 11.27 6.93
N GLN A 160 -4.87 10.29 7.82
CA GLN A 160 -3.87 10.09 8.86
C GLN A 160 -3.42 8.64 8.90
N LEU A 161 -2.14 8.43 8.59
CA LEU A 161 -1.47 7.17 8.84
C LEU A 161 -1.00 7.14 10.29
N ARG A 162 -1.28 6.04 10.99
CA ARG A 162 -0.95 5.89 12.41
C ARG A 162 -0.46 4.48 12.71
N GLN A 163 0.62 4.40 13.49
CA GLN A 163 1.13 3.15 14.00
C GLN A 163 0.13 2.47 14.94
N ARG A 164 -0.15 1.19 14.71
CA ARG A 164 -1.14 0.43 15.49
C ARG A 164 -0.75 0.27 16.96
N LYS A 165 0.55 0.18 17.26
CA LYS A 165 1.11 -0.05 18.60
C LYS A 165 2.11 1.02 19.03
N GLY A 166 1.94 2.26 18.59
CA GLY A 166 2.81 3.36 19.04
C GLY A 166 2.23 4.75 18.86
N ALA A 167 3.10 5.74 19.01
CA ALA A 167 2.73 7.15 18.99
C ALA A 167 2.93 7.81 17.63
N TRP A 168 3.63 7.14 16.70
CA TRP A 168 3.90 7.70 15.38
C TRP A 168 2.60 7.88 14.58
N ARG A 169 2.51 9.02 13.91
CA ARG A 169 1.42 9.38 13.00
C ARG A 169 1.89 10.44 12.02
N LYS A 170 1.39 10.36 10.78
CA LYS A 170 1.58 11.37 9.73
C LYS A 170 0.24 11.73 9.14
N THR A 171 0.02 13.03 8.94
CA THR A 171 -1.20 13.55 8.32
C THR A 171 -0.89 13.95 6.89
N TYR A 172 -1.79 13.61 5.97
CA TYR A 172 -1.70 13.93 4.56
C TYR A 172 -2.90 14.75 4.15
N ARG A 173 -2.66 15.73 3.29
CA ARG A 173 -3.68 16.66 2.79
C ARG A 173 -3.75 16.56 1.28
N TRP A 174 -4.95 16.77 0.76
CA TRP A 174 -5.15 16.84 -0.67
C TRP A 174 -4.44 18.06 -1.26
N SER A 175 -3.76 17.86 -2.39
CA SER A 175 -3.27 18.91 -3.26
C SER A 175 -4.06 18.87 -4.57
N GLU A 176 -4.85 19.92 -4.87
CA GLU A 176 -5.51 20.03 -6.17
C GLU A 176 -4.51 20.14 -7.32
N HIS A 177 -3.37 20.80 -7.09
CA HIS A 177 -2.30 20.95 -8.07
C HIS A 177 -1.73 19.59 -8.49
N ASP A 178 -1.48 18.72 -7.52
CA ASP A 178 -0.86 17.40 -7.77
C ASP A 178 -1.90 16.30 -7.98
N GLY A 179 -3.17 16.57 -7.70
CA GLY A 179 -4.26 15.58 -7.77
C GLY A 179 -4.07 14.38 -6.84
N ARG A 180 -3.37 14.57 -5.71
CA ARG A 180 -3.03 13.51 -4.76
C ARG A 180 -2.83 14.03 -3.34
N TYR A 181 -2.77 13.11 -2.39
CA TYR A 181 -2.44 13.40 -1.00
C TYR A 181 -0.92 13.59 -0.82
N LEU A 182 -0.54 14.67 -0.16
CA LEU A 182 0.84 14.99 0.19
C LEU A 182 1.03 15.06 1.71
N PRO A 183 2.21 14.71 2.24
CA PRO A 183 2.50 14.86 3.65
C PRO A 183 2.41 16.33 4.08
N LYS A 184 1.84 16.57 5.26
CA LYS A 184 1.88 17.88 5.94
C LYS A 184 3.21 18.08 6.66
#